data_AF-A0A1G9FRF3-F1
#
_entry.id   AF-A0A1G9FRF3-F1
#
_cell.length_a   1.000
_cell.length_b   1.000
_cell.length_c   1.000
_cell.angle_alpha   90.00
_cell.angle_beta   90.00
_cell.angle_gamma   90.00
#
_symmetry.space_group_name_H-M   'P 1'
#
loop_
_entity.id
_entity.type
_entity.pdbx_description
1 polymer ?
#
loop_
_entity_poly.entity_id
_entity_poly.type
_entity_poly.pdbx_seq_one_letter_code
_entity_poly.pdbx_strand_id
1 'polypeptide(L)' 'MALLRQVRHWWRELSGEAVYDRYAAHARAHGQVPKSRREFERERMDAREADPREGFRCC' A
#
# COMPACT_ATOMS: atom_id res chain seq x y z
N MET A 1 -5.14 -26.92 -4.73
CA MET A 1 -4.18 -25.91 -5.26
C MET A 1 -4.82 -24.59 -5.74
N ALA A 2 -6.11 -24.54 -6.10
CA ALA A 2 -6.77 -23.28 -6.50
C ALA A 2 -6.98 -22.30 -5.34
N LEU A 3 -7.30 -22.82 -4.14
CA LEU A 3 -7.53 -22.03 -2.93
C LEU A 3 -6.32 -21.18 -2.54
N LEU A 4 -5.10 -21.71 -2.68
CA LEU A 4 -3.86 -20.96 -2.40
C LEU A 4 -3.64 -19.78 -3.36
N ARG A 5 -4.06 -19.88 -4.63
CA ARG A 5 -3.98 -18.76 -5.58
C ARG A 5 -5.02 -17.70 -5.27
N GLN A 6 -6.24 -18.12 -4.91
CA GLN A 6 -7.32 -17.22 -4.50
C GLN A 6 -6.97 -16.49 -3.21
N VAL A 7 -6.49 -17.22 -2.20
CA VAL A 7 -6.00 -16.67 -0.94
C VAL A 7 -4.82 -15.75 -1.20
N ARG A 8 -3.86 -16.09 -2.08
CA ARG A 8 -2.75 -15.19 -2.45
C ARG A 8 -3.23 -13.91 -3.15
N HIS A 9 -4.30 -13.97 -3.94
CA HIS A 9 -4.91 -12.81 -4.58
C HIS A 9 -5.62 -11.93 -3.55
N TRP A 10 -6.46 -12.52 -2.71
CA TRP A 10 -7.13 -11.85 -1.61
C TRP A 10 -6.14 -11.27 -0.59
N TRP A 11 -5.06 -11.97 -0.29
CA TRP A 11 -3.95 -11.52 0.56
C TRP A 11 -3.17 -10.37 -0.09
N ARG A 12 -3.04 -10.37 -1.42
CA ARG A 12 -2.49 -9.26 -2.22
C ARG A 12 -3.34 -7.98 -2.09
N GLU A 13 -4.65 -8.14 -2.01
CA GLU A 13 -5.61 -7.06 -1.78
C GLU A 13 -5.68 -6.62 -0.31
N LEU A 14 -5.62 -7.57 0.64
CA LEU A 14 -5.94 -7.36 2.07
C LEU A 14 -4.75 -6.97 2.94
N SER A 15 -3.53 -7.38 2.61
CA SER A 15 -2.39 -7.18 3.52
C SER A 15 -1.66 -5.86 3.21
N GLY A 16 -2.09 -4.78 3.86
CA GLY A 16 -1.31 -3.53 3.93
C GLY A 16 0.16 -3.76 4.31
N GLU A 17 0.48 -4.86 5.00
CA GLU A 17 1.85 -5.32 5.28
C GLU A 17 2.67 -5.70 4.05
N ALA A 18 2.09 -6.40 3.07
CA ALA A 18 2.81 -6.75 1.85
C ALA A 18 3.05 -5.54 0.92
N VAL A 19 2.34 -4.44 1.15
CA VAL A 19 2.50 -3.21 0.36
C VAL A 19 3.82 -2.54 0.73
N TYR A 20 4.12 -2.41 2.03
CA TYR A 20 5.39 -1.83 2.47
C TYR A 20 6.58 -2.68 2.02
N ASP A 21 6.49 -4.01 2.17
CA ASP A 21 7.58 -4.90 1.76
C ASP A 21 7.87 -4.82 0.25
N ARG A 22 6.82 -4.72 -0.58
CA ARG A 22 6.97 -4.50 -2.03
C ARG A 22 7.55 -3.13 -2.36
N TYR A 23 7.07 -2.07 -1.70
CA TYR A 23 7.62 -0.74 -1.84
C TYR A 23 9.11 -0.72 -1.48
N ALA A 24 9.49 -1.34 -0.36
CA ALA A 24 10.85 -1.38 0.11
C ALA A 24 11.76 -2.22 -0.80
N ALA A 25 11.27 -3.35 -1.31
CA ALA A 25 11.98 -4.15 -2.30
C ALA A 25 12.18 -3.39 -3.62
N HIS A 26 11.16 -2.65 -4.08
CA HIS A 26 11.21 -1.83 -5.28
C HIS A 26 12.20 -0.66 -5.12
N ALA A 27 12.12 0.09 -4.02
CA ALA A 27 13.06 1.17 -3.73
C ALA A 27 14.51 0.67 -3.75
N ARG A 28 14.79 -0.45 -3.07
CA ARG A 28 16.13 -1.07 -3.07
C ARG A 28 16.58 -1.51 -4.47
N ALA A 29 15.69 -2.08 -5.28
CA ALA A 29 15.99 -2.49 -6.65
C ALA A 29 16.38 -1.30 -7.55
N HIS A 30 15.86 -0.11 -7.26
CA HIS A 30 16.21 1.14 -7.95
C HIS A 30 17.33 1.93 -7.25
N GLY A 31 18.01 1.35 -6.25
CA GLY A 31 19.08 2.01 -5.49
C GLY A 31 18.61 3.15 -4.58
N GLN A 32 17.31 3.23 -4.29
CA GLN A 32 16.72 4.21 -3.39
C GLN A 32 16.67 3.67 -1.96
N VAL A 33 16.84 4.56 -0.99
CA VAL A 33 16.62 4.24 0.43
C VAL A 33 15.11 4.23 0.67
N PRO A 34 14.51 3.09 1.07
CA PRO A 34 13.08 3.06 1.36
C PRO A 34 12.76 3.94 2.57
N LYS A 35 11.66 4.70 2.50
CA LYS A 35 11.09 5.41 3.64
C LYS A 35 10.79 4.43 4.78
N SER A 36 10.78 4.91 6.02
CA SER A 36 10.35 4.08 7.14
C SER A 36 8.88 3.67 7.00
N ARG A 37 8.50 2.53 7.58
CA ARG A 37 7.12 2.01 7.51
C ARG A 37 6.08 3.05 7.93
N ARG A 38 6.36 3.79 9.01
CA ARG A 38 5.48 4.85 9.52
C ARG A 38 5.29 6.00 8.53
N GLU A 39 6.35 6.38 7.81
CA GLU A 39 6.28 7.45 6.79
C GLU A 39 5.49 7.00 5.57
N PHE A 40 5.71 5.76 5.12
CA PHE A 40 4.97 5.17 4.01
C PHE A 40 3.46 5.10 4.32
N GLU A 41 3.10 4.67 5.53
CA GLU A 41 1.70 4.60 5.96
C GLU A 41 1.07 6.00 6.09
N ARG A 42 1.81 6.99 6.61
CA ARG A 42 1.34 8.38 6.71
C ARG A 42 1.04 8.98 5.34
N GLU A 43 2.00 8.92 4.42
CA GLU A 43 1.85 9.48 3.07
C GLU A 43 0.70 8.82 2.29
N ARG A 44 0.46 7.53 2.53
CA ARG A 44 -0.68 6.80 1.96
C ARG A 44 -2.02 7.27 2.54
N MET A 45 -2.08 7.64 3.83
CA MET A 45 -3.28 8.22 4.43
C MET A 45 -3.52 9.65 3.96
N ASP A 46 -2.46 10.48 3.94
CA ASP A 46 -2.51 11.85 3.43
C ASP A 46 -2.99 11.87 1.97
N ALA A 47 -2.52 10.92 1.14
CA ALA A 47 -2.95 10.80 -0.25
C ALA A 47 -4.43 10.39 -0.42
N ARG A 48 -5.02 9.68 0.56
CA ARG A 48 -6.45 9.34 0.55
C ARG A 48 -7.31 10.53 0.98
N GLU A 49 -6.88 11.21 2.04
CA GLU A 49 -7.53 12.44 2.52
C GLU A 49 -7.50 13.54 1.45
N ALA A 50 -6.40 13.64 0.70
CA ALA A 50 -6.24 14.60 -0.38
C ALA A 50 -6.93 14.18 -1.70
N ASP A 51 -7.47 12.96 -1.84
CA ASP A 51 -8.19 12.57 -3.05
C ASP A 51 -9.58 13.25 -3.05
N PRO A 52 -9.86 14.18 -3.97
CA PRO A 52 -11.15 14.86 -4.04
C PRO A 52 -12.33 13.92 -4.36
N ARG A 53 -12.06 12.66 -4.75
CA ARG A 53 -13.08 11.60 -4.92
C ARG A 53 -13.48 10.95 -3.59
N GLU A 54 -12.63 11.00 -2.57
CA GLU A 54 -12.94 10.56 -1.20
C GLU A 54 -13.38 11.73 -0.30
N GLY A 55 -12.95 12.96 -0.63
CA GLY A 55 -13.04 14.15 0.23
C GLY A 55 -14.28 15.04 0.12
N PHE A 56 -15.33 14.69 -0.62
CA PHE A 56 -16.57 15.48 -0.63
C PHE A 56 -17.82 14.61 -0.66
N ARG A 57 -18.24 14.12 0.51
CA ARG A 57 -19.67 13.92 0.80
C ARG A 57 -20.16 15.15 1.54
N CYS A 58 -20.51 16.18 0.77
CA CYS A 58 -21.30 17.30 1.26
C CYS A 58 -22.62 16.74 1.81
N CYS A 59 -22.81 16.84 3.12
CA CYS A 59 -24.12 16.99 3.72
C CYS A 59 -24.25 18.47 4.10
#